data_AF-A0A6L9ZI08-F1
#
_entry.id   AF-A0A6L9ZI08-F1
#
_cell.length_a   1.000
_cell.length_b   1.000
_cell.length_c   1.000
_cell.angle_alpha   90.00
_cell.angle_beta   90.00
_cell.angle_gamma   90.00
#
_symmetry.space_group_name_H-M   'P 1'
#
loop_
_entity.id
_entity.type
_entity.pdbx_description
1 polymer ?
#
loop_
_entity_poly.entity_id
_entity_poly.type
_entity_poly.pdbx_seq_one_letter_code
_entity_poly.pdbx_strand_id
1 'polypeptide(L)' 'WSVEFTFAQMHGFTNARDILELATRPLRRNNSLKDLGWDKLVKEEAQV' A
#
# COMPACT_ATOMS: atom_id res chain seq x y z
N TRP A 1 2.47 1.75 -4.28
CA TRP A 1 3.02 1.69 -5.64
C TRP A 1 3.27 3.12 -6.09
N SER A 2 4.47 3.47 -6.56
CA SER A 2 4.83 4.88 -6.83
C SER A 2 4.22 5.45 -8.12
N VAL A 3 3.92 4.61 -9.11
CA VAL A 3 3.30 5.02 -10.38
C VAL A 3 1.89 5.60 -10.23
N GLU A 4 1.16 5.22 -9.18
CA GLU A 4 -0.21 5.70 -8.92
C GLU A 4 -0.26 7.22 -8.68
N PHE A 5 0.86 7.80 -8.24
CA PHE A 5 1.03 9.24 -8.02
C PHE A 5 1.16 10.06 -9.32
N THR A 6 1.47 9.45 -10.47
CA THR A 6 1.72 10.22 -11.71
C THR A 6 0.48 10.42 -12.57
N PHE A 7 -0.57 9.61 -12.39
CA PHE A 7 -1.82 9.72 -13.14
C PHE A 7 -3.03 10.10 -12.28
N ALA A 8 -2.91 10.05 -10.95
CA ALA A 8 -3.95 10.55 -10.06
C ALA A 8 -4.01 12.09 -10.13
N GLN A 9 -5.23 12.64 -10.09
CA GLN A 9 -5.41 14.07 -9.90
C GLN A 9 -5.09 14.41 -8.44
N MET A 10 -3.88 14.91 -8.18
CA MET A 10 -3.39 15.13 -6.81
C MET A 10 -3.10 16.59 -6.46
N HIS A 11 -3.17 17.49 -7.43
CA HIS A 11 -2.82 18.89 -7.21
C HIS A 11 -3.99 19.68 -6.62
N GLY A 12 -3.67 20.66 -5.77
CA GLY A 12 -4.65 21.52 -5.09
C GLY A 12 -5.14 20.92 -3.76
N PHE A 13 -5.56 21.80 -2.85
CA PHE A 13 -5.99 21.40 -1.49
C PHE A 13 -7.22 20.49 -1.49
N THR A 14 -8.07 20.59 -2.50
CA THR A 14 -9.24 19.72 -2.69
C THR A 14 -8.87 18.23 -2.75
N ASN A 15 -7.67 17.92 -3.25
CA ASN A 15 -7.23 16.55 -3.55
C ASN A 15 -6.26 16.00 -2.49
N ALA A 16 -5.96 16.77 -1.43
CA ALA A 16 -5.06 16.34 -0.36
C ALA A 16 -5.53 15.06 0.34
N ARG A 17 -6.86 14.85 0.39
CA ARG A 17 -7.45 13.61 0.93
C ARG A 17 -7.09 12.39 0.08
N ASP A 18 -7.06 12.52 -1.24
CA ASP A 18 -6.81 11.40 -2.16
C ASP A 18 -5.35 10.94 -2.05
N ILE A 19 -4.41 11.86 -1.84
CA ILE A 19 -3.01 11.54 -1.53
C ILE A 19 -2.91 10.72 -0.24
N LEU A 20 -3.63 11.15 0.80
CA LEU A 20 -3.63 10.45 2.09
C LEU A 20 -4.28 9.06 1.97
N GLU A 21 -5.36 8.93 1.19
CA GLU A 21 -5.98 7.64 0.89
C GLU A 21 -4.96 6.70 0.22
N LEU A 22 -4.27 7.17 -0.81
CA LEU A 22 -3.29 6.40 -1.57
C LEU A 22 -2.16 5.87 -0.69
N ALA A 23 -1.66 6.70 0.23
CA ALA A 23 -0.59 6.34 1.16
C ALA A 23 -1.06 5.42 2.29
N THR A 24 -2.28 5.59 2.80
CA THR A 24 -2.79 4.85 3.97
C THR A 24 -3.51 3.56 3.60
N ARG A 25 -3.97 3.41 2.35
CA ARG A 25 -4.60 2.20 1.81
C ARG A 25 -3.81 0.91 2.10
N PRO A 26 -2.48 0.81 1.86
CA PRO A 26 -1.72 -0.38 2.24
C PRO A 26 -1.64 -0.60 3.76
N LEU A 27 -1.58 0.47 4.56
CA LEU A 27 -1.55 0.36 6.03
C LEU A 27 -2.86 -0.19 6.59
N ARG A 28 -4.00 0.32 6.10
CA ARG A 28 -5.33 -0.17 6.47
C ARG A 28 -5.53 -1.63 6.08
N ARG A 29 -5.10 -2.00 4.87
CA ARG A 29 -5.10 -3.40 4.41
C ARG A 29 -4.28 -4.28 5.35
N ASN A 30 -3.05 -3.88 5.67
CA ASN A 30 -2.16 -4.67 6.52
C ASN A 30 -2.73 -4.85 7.93
N ASN A 31 -3.33 -3.81 8.51
CA ASN A 31 -4.02 -3.92 9.80
C ASN A 31 -5.21 -4.91 9.73
N SER A 32 -6.00 -4.87 8.64
CA SER A 32 -7.13 -5.78 8.46
C SER A 32 -6.73 -7.24 8.22
N LEU A 33 -5.53 -7.49 7.69
CA LEU A 33 -5.04 -8.83 7.38
C LEU A 33 -4.06 -9.36 8.45
N LYS A 34 -3.80 -8.58 9.51
CA LYS A 34 -2.79 -8.90 10.54
C LYS A 34 -3.06 -10.24 11.22
N ASP A 35 -4.32 -10.54 11.50
CA ASP A 35 -4.73 -11.76 12.21
C ASP A 35 -4.73 -13.01 11.29
N LEU A 36 -4.55 -12.84 9.98
CA LEU A 36 -4.52 -13.94 9.02
C LEU A 36 -3.12 -14.57 8.88
N GLY A 37 -2.06 -13.93 9.39
CA GLY A 37 -0.69 -14.46 9.32
C GLY A 37 -0.11 -14.57 7.90
N TRP A 38 -0.55 -13.71 6.97
CA TRP A 38 -0.15 -13.71 5.56
C TRP A 38 1.01 -12.75 5.26
N ASP A 39 1.92 -12.55 6.21
CA ASP A 39 3.02 -11.59 6.14
C ASP A 39 4.22 -12.12 5.35
N LYS A 40 4.43 -13.44 5.30
CA LYS A 40 5.48 -14.09 4.51
C LYS A 40 4.94 -15.32 3.78
N LEU A 41 4.73 -15.18 2.46
CA LEU A 41 4.22 -16.25 1.58
C LEU A 41 5.23 -16.68 0.51
N VAL A 42 6.48 -16.20 0.60
CA VAL A 42 7.55 -16.57 -0.32
C VAL A 42 8.33 -17.74 0.28
N LYS A 43 8.60 -18.77 -0.52
CA LYS A 43 9.53 -19.84 -0.13
C LYS A 43 10.92 -19.24 -0.01
N GLU A 44 11.53 -19.33 1.17
CA GLU A 44 12.97 -19.08 1.29
C GLU A 44 13.67 -20.15 0.44
N GLU A 45 14.20 -19.75 -0.72
CA GLU A 45 14.97 -20.65 -1.57
C GLU A 45 16.13 -21.24 -0.76
N ALA A 46 16.29 -22.56 -0.85
CA ALA A 46 17.39 -23.27 -0.23
C ALA A 46 18.72 -22.60 -0.61
N GLN A 47 19.59 -22.38 0.38
CA GLN A 47 20.93 -21.85 0.14
C GLN A 47 21.60 -22.62 -1.00
N VAL A 48 21.95 -21.89 -2.08
CA VAL A 48 22.88 -22.34 -3.13
C VAL A 48 24.30 -22.31 -2.57
#